data_AF-A0A7L5T7T5-F1
#
_entry.id   AF-A0A7L5T7T5-F1
#
_cell.length_a   1.000
_cell.length_b   1.000
_cell.length_c   1.000
_cell.angle_alpha   90.00
_cell.angle_beta   90.00
_cell.angle_gamma   90.00
#
_symmetry.space_group_name_H-M   'P 1'
#
loop_
_entity.id
_entity.type
_entity.pdbx_description
1 polymer ?
#
loop_
_entity_poly.entity_id
_entity_poly.type
_entity_poly.pdbx_seq_one_letter_code
_entity_poly.pdbx_strand_id
1 'polypeptide(L)'
;MACALINRCRKDGLEAFITTPTPVVTSMNGVEVTGQRPMEFVTEADVVLIGSGVTVLDTPFHSEGNIATAGGCLASQYLATWVITRTLGEDAARDVIDYVAPVGENQETVERAMRAVHTGHKGEVALR
;
A
#
# COMPACT_ATOMS: atom_id res chain seq x y z
N MET A 1 0.62 8.64 -0.83
CA MET A 1 0.74 8.21 -2.23
C MET A 1 0.06 6.86 -2.49
N ALA A 2 0.20 5.85 -1.61
CA ALA A 2 -0.44 4.52 -1.79
C ALA A 2 -1.94 4.57 -2.15
N CYS A 3 -2.75 5.35 -1.41
CA CYS A 3 -4.18 5.52 -1.70
C CYS A 3 -4.45 5.99 -3.14
N ALA A 4 -3.64 6.91 -3.67
CA ALA A 4 -3.78 7.40 -5.04
C ALA A 4 -3.42 6.33 -6.09
N LEU A 5 -2.37 5.53 -5.83
CA LEU A 5 -1.97 4.43 -6.69
C LEU A 5 -3.06 3.37 -6.78
N ILE A 6 -3.61 2.94 -5.63
CA ILE A 6 -4.67 1.94 -5.57
C ILE A 6 -5.93 2.43 -6.27
N ASN A 7 -6.30 3.69 -6.08
CA ASN A 7 -7.47 4.29 -6.74
C ASN A 7 -7.33 4.43 -8.27
N ARG A 8 -6.17 4.12 -8.87
CA ARG A 8 -6.06 3.96 -10.34
C ARG A 8 -6.83 2.75 -10.85
N CYS A 9 -7.02 1.75 -10.00
CA CYS A 9 -7.78 0.53 -10.28
C CYS A 9 -9.26 0.63 -9.88
N ARG A 10 -9.81 1.85 -9.76
CA ARG A 10 -11.22 2.06 -9.37
C ARG A 10 -12.22 1.44 -10.34
N LYS A 11 -11.89 1.44 -11.64
CA LYS A 11 -12.71 0.80 -12.67
C LYS A 11 -12.71 -0.73 -12.55
N ASP A 12 -11.69 -1.27 -11.89
CA ASP A 12 -11.47 -2.70 -11.67
C ASP A 12 -11.98 -3.13 -10.27
N GLY A 13 -12.71 -2.27 -9.57
CA GLY A 13 -13.38 -2.57 -8.31
C GLY A 13 -12.61 -2.21 -7.04
N LEU A 14 -11.41 -1.61 -7.15
CA LEU A 14 -10.65 -1.18 -5.97
C LEU A 14 -10.96 0.26 -5.55
N GLU A 15 -11.26 0.47 -4.28
CA GLU A 15 -11.38 1.82 -3.71
C GLU A 15 -10.59 1.92 -2.40
N ALA A 16 -9.68 2.88 -2.34
CA ALA A 16 -8.89 3.14 -1.15
C ALA A 16 -9.28 4.49 -0.52
N PHE A 17 -9.30 4.51 0.81
CA PHE A 17 -9.58 5.70 1.61
C PHE A 17 -8.48 5.95 2.63
N ILE A 18 -8.20 7.22 2.91
CA ILE A 18 -7.41 7.62 4.07
C ILE A 18 -8.35 7.72 5.27
N THR A 19 -8.10 6.92 6.32
CA THR A 19 -8.83 7.00 7.58
C THR A 19 -7.95 7.61 8.67
N THR A 20 -8.53 8.46 9.52
CA THR A 20 -7.81 9.18 10.57
C THR A 20 -8.63 9.22 11.87
N PRO A 21 -7.98 9.31 13.06
CA PRO A 21 -8.69 9.31 14.35
C PRO A 21 -9.48 10.61 14.59
N THR A 22 -9.10 11.69 13.92
CA THR A 22 -9.80 12.98 13.88
C THR A 22 -10.00 13.41 12.42
N PRO A 23 -10.99 14.27 12.09
CA PRO A 23 -11.29 14.66 10.71
C PRO A 23 -10.09 15.22 9.93
N VAL A 24 -9.18 15.88 10.63
CA VAL A 24 -7.88 16.34 10.10
C VAL A 24 -6.80 15.91 11.08
N VAL A 25 -5.67 15.44 10.55
CA VAL A 25 -4.44 15.16 11.30
C VAL A 25 -3.28 15.88 10.64
N THR A 26 -2.22 16.15 11.39
CA THR A 26 -0.99 16.74 10.86
C THR A 26 0.10 15.66 10.85
N SER A 27 0.74 15.46 9.70
CA SER A 27 1.90 14.57 9.59
C SER A 27 3.12 15.11 10.34
N MET A 28 4.14 14.27 10.52
CA MET A 28 5.42 14.67 11.12
C MET A 28 6.12 15.82 10.37
N ASN A 29 5.79 16.03 9.10
CA ASN A 29 6.36 17.10 8.26
C ASN A 29 5.46 18.34 8.19
N GLY A 30 4.45 18.46 9.05
CA GLY A 30 3.55 19.62 9.09
C GLY A 30 2.46 19.63 8.02
N VAL A 31 2.36 18.59 7.18
CA VAL A 31 1.30 18.48 6.17
C VAL A 31 0.00 18.05 6.84
N GLU A 32 -1.06 18.85 6.69
CA GLU A 32 -2.41 18.49 7.09
C GLU A 32 -3.03 17.48 6.12
N VAL A 33 -3.64 16.44 6.68
CA VAL A 33 -4.31 15.37 5.95
C VAL A 33 -5.74 15.26 6.47
N THR A 34 -6.70 15.45 5.57
CA THR A 34 -8.12 15.23 5.87
C THR A 34 -8.47 13.76 5.71
N GLY A 35 -9.11 13.19 6.73
CA GLY A 35 -9.69 11.85 6.66
C GLY A 35 -10.81 11.80 5.61
N GLN A 36 -10.74 10.82 4.72
CA GLN A 36 -11.74 10.58 3.67
C GLN A 36 -12.88 9.69 4.16
N ARG A 37 -12.60 8.81 5.14
CA ARG A 37 -13.57 8.00 5.86
C ARG A 37 -13.21 8.00 7.35
N PRO A 38 -14.19 7.83 8.25
CA PRO A 38 -13.91 7.79 9.68
C PRO A 38 -13.25 6.46 10.06
N MET A 39 -12.59 6.39 11.23
CA MET A 39 -11.74 5.25 11.61
C MET A 39 -12.54 3.95 11.81
N GLU A 40 -13.83 4.03 12.09
CA GLU A 40 -14.74 2.89 12.24
C GLU A 40 -14.81 2.03 10.96
N PHE A 41 -14.59 2.66 9.79
CA PHE A 41 -14.53 1.97 8.50
C PHE A 41 -13.45 0.90 8.42
N VAL A 42 -12.39 0.98 9.25
CA VAL A 42 -11.31 -0.01 9.28
C VAL A 42 -11.83 -1.43 9.50
N THR A 43 -12.93 -1.58 10.25
CA THR A 43 -13.55 -2.88 10.52
C THR A 43 -14.36 -3.46 9.34
N GLU A 44 -14.73 -2.61 8.39
CA GLU A 44 -15.47 -2.98 7.18
C GLU A 44 -14.55 -3.19 5.97
N ALA A 45 -13.28 -2.76 6.07
CA ALA A 45 -12.33 -2.81 4.97
C ALA A 45 -11.78 -4.22 4.75
N ASP A 46 -11.68 -4.64 3.48
CA ASP A 46 -11.05 -5.92 3.12
C ASP A 46 -9.55 -5.94 3.51
N VAL A 47 -8.89 -4.78 3.39
CA VAL A 47 -7.45 -4.61 3.59
C VAL A 47 -7.16 -3.32 4.35
N VAL A 48 -6.20 -3.39 5.29
CA VAL A 48 -5.74 -2.23 6.07
C VAL A 48 -4.23 -2.02 5.85
N LEU A 49 -3.88 -0.81 5.41
CA LEU A 49 -2.49 -0.42 5.15
C LEU A 49 -2.00 0.57 6.19
N ILE A 50 -0.84 0.28 6.80
CA ILE A 50 -0.23 1.15 7.80
C ILE A 50 1.12 1.66 7.28
N GLY A 51 1.12 2.92 6.84
CA GLY A 51 2.33 3.67 6.51
C GLY A 51 2.82 4.44 7.74
N SER A 52 3.69 3.84 8.54
CA SER A 52 4.30 4.48 9.71
C SER A 52 5.80 4.67 9.47
N GLY A 53 6.28 5.90 9.61
CA GLY A 53 7.71 6.21 9.52
C GLY A 53 8.49 6.03 10.82
N VAL A 54 7.88 5.46 11.87
CA VAL A 54 8.41 5.58 13.25
C VAL A 54 8.77 4.24 13.90
N THR A 55 8.36 3.10 13.32
CA THR A 55 8.87 1.79 13.74
C THR A 55 9.02 0.91 12.52
N VAL A 56 10.25 0.79 12.06
CA VAL A 56 10.60 0.05 10.85
C VAL A 56 11.20 -1.28 11.32
N LEU A 57 10.52 -2.38 11.03
CA LEU A 57 11.15 -3.70 11.03
C LEU A 57 12.38 -3.63 10.11
N ASP A 58 13.40 -4.45 10.30
CA ASP A 58 14.60 -4.48 9.42
C ASP A 58 14.31 -5.12 8.04
N THR A 59 13.20 -4.71 7.42
CA THR A 59 12.71 -5.11 6.11
C THR A 59 11.92 -3.95 5.48
N PRO A 60 12.02 -3.72 4.16
CA PRO A 60 11.29 -2.65 3.48
C PRO A 60 9.76 -2.83 3.48
N PHE A 61 9.29 -4.08 3.61
CA PHE A 61 7.88 -4.45 3.54
C PHE A 61 7.60 -5.66 4.45
N HIS A 62 6.42 -5.66 5.07
CA HIS A 62 5.93 -6.77 5.88
C HIS A 62 4.41 -6.88 5.77
N SER A 63 3.88 -8.11 5.76
CA SER A 63 2.44 -8.35 5.73
C SER A 63 2.05 -9.57 6.57
N GLU A 64 0.92 -9.47 7.27
CA GLU A 64 0.29 -10.56 8.02
C GLU A 64 -1.21 -10.53 7.74
N GLY A 65 -1.77 -11.65 7.26
CA GLY A 65 -3.19 -11.71 6.91
C GLY A 65 -3.57 -10.61 5.91
N ASN A 66 -4.55 -9.78 6.25
CA ASN A 66 -5.02 -8.64 5.46
C ASN A 66 -4.41 -7.29 5.87
N ILE A 67 -3.34 -7.31 6.68
CA ILE A 67 -2.63 -6.12 7.15
C ILE A 67 -1.24 -6.09 6.51
N ALA A 68 -0.85 -4.92 6.01
CA ALA A 68 0.52 -4.70 5.51
C ALA A 68 1.10 -3.38 6.03
N THR A 69 2.42 -3.39 6.22
CA THR A 69 3.22 -2.24 6.59
C THR A 69 4.47 -2.14 5.73
N ALA A 70 4.91 -0.91 5.48
CA ALA A 70 6.12 -0.63 4.73
C ALA A 70 6.77 0.65 5.25
N GLY A 71 8.10 0.67 5.25
CA GLY A 71 8.91 1.79 5.70
C GLY A 71 9.66 2.48 4.56
N GLY A 72 10.13 3.71 4.82
CA GLY A 72 10.96 4.47 3.89
C GLY A 72 10.19 5.13 2.73
N CYS A 73 10.93 5.80 1.85
CA CYS A 73 10.38 6.60 0.75
C CYS A 73 9.56 5.78 -0.26
N LEU A 74 9.85 4.48 -0.39
CA LEU A 74 9.18 3.57 -1.32
C LEU A 74 7.97 2.86 -0.70
N ALA A 75 7.65 3.12 0.58
CA ALA A 75 6.55 2.46 1.29
C ALA A 75 5.22 2.50 0.51
N SER A 76 4.93 3.63 -0.13
CA SER A 76 3.69 3.76 -0.91
C SER A 76 3.62 2.86 -2.14
N GLN A 77 4.75 2.63 -2.81
CA GLN A 77 4.80 1.72 -3.96
C GLN A 77 4.66 0.28 -3.50
N TYR A 78 5.33 -0.11 -2.42
CA TYR A 78 5.25 -1.47 -1.89
C TYR A 78 3.84 -1.83 -1.40
N LEU A 79 3.21 -0.93 -0.64
CA LEU A 79 1.83 -1.13 -0.18
C LEU A 79 0.84 -1.23 -1.35
N ALA A 80 0.95 -0.33 -2.35
CA ALA A 80 0.09 -0.40 -3.52
C ALA A 80 0.31 -1.68 -4.34
N THR A 81 1.57 -2.06 -4.56
CA THR A 81 1.94 -3.30 -5.26
C THR A 81 1.32 -4.50 -4.57
N TRP A 82 1.45 -4.62 -3.25
CA TRP A 82 0.91 -5.77 -2.51
C TRP A 82 -0.61 -5.87 -2.59
N VAL A 83 -1.33 -4.75 -2.45
CA VAL A 83 -2.79 -4.72 -2.57
C VAL A 83 -3.22 -5.14 -3.96
N ILE A 84 -2.66 -4.52 -5.00
CA ILE A 84 -3.07 -4.75 -6.39
C ILE A 84 -2.72 -6.18 -6.79
N THR A 85 -1.52 -6.68 -6.44
CA THR A 85 -1.14 -8.08 -6.71
C THR A 85 -2.12 -9.08 -6.10
N ARG A 86 -2.58 -8.87 -4.87
CA ARG A 86 -3.50 -9.80 -4.20
C ARG A 86 -4.94 -9.76 -4.72
N THR A 87 -5.36 -8.64 -5.30
CA THR A 87 -6.76 -8.40 -5.65
C THR A 87 -7.01 -8.50 -7.15
N LEU A 88 -6.10 -7.95 -7.96
CA LEU A 88 -6.20 -7.86 -9.41
C LEU A 88 -5.10 -8.64 -10.14
N GLY A 89 -4.16 -9.23 -9.41
CA GLY A 89 -3.05 -9.98 -9.98
C GLY A 89 -1.83 -9.13 -10.28
N GLU A 90 -0.73 -9.81 -10.62
CA GLU A 90 0.56 -9.17 -10.77
C GLU A 90 0.65 -8.21 -11.96
N ASP A 91 -0.02 -8.51 -13.07
CA ASP A 91 0.06 -7.69 -14.29
C ASP A 91 -0.51 -6.28 -14.04
N ALA A 92 -1.66 -6.20 -13.36
CA ALA A 92 -2.23 -4.92 -12.94
C ALA A 92 -1.30 -4.15 -12.00
N ALA A 93 -0.60 -4.85 -11.10
CA ALA A 93 0.37 -4.22 -10.21
C ALA A 93 1.58 -3.68 -10.98
N ARG A 94 2.11 -4.45 -11.93
CA ARG A 94 3.21 -4.04 -12.80
C ARG A 94 2.83 -2.80 -13.61
N ASP A 95 1.66 -2.77 -14.22
CA ASP A 95 1.17 -1.63 -15.01
C ASP A 95 1.05 -0.35 -14.17
N VAL A 96 0.53 -0.46 -12.94
CA VAL A 96 0.41 0.70 -12.04
C VAL A 96 1.77 1.21 -11.60
N ILE A 97 2.73 0.32 -11.31
CA ILE A 97 4.07 0.73 -10.89
C ILE A 97 4.88 1.27 -12.06
N ASP A 98 4.78 0.67 -13.25
CA ASP A 98 5.40 1.17 -14.47
C ASP A 98 4.96 2.62 -14.77
N TYR A 99 3.66 2.90 -14.65
CA TYR A 99 3.11 4.22 -14.88
C TYR A 99 3.70 5.33 -13.96
N VAL A 100 4.08 4.99 -12.73
CA VAL A 100 4.64 5.96 -11.76
C VAL A 100 6.15 5.86 -11.60
N ALA A 101 6.79 4.97 -12.34
CA ALA A 101 8.23 4.81 -12.28
C ALA A 101 8.94 6.06 -12.83
N PRO A 102 10.14 6.39 -12.31
CA PRO A 102 10.97 7.41 -12.93
C PRO A 102 11.26 7.05 -14.40
N VAL A 103 11.21 8.04 -15.29
CA VAL A 103 11.41 7.83 -16.73
C VAL A 103 12.79 7.22 -16.96
N GLY A 104 12.82 6.04 -17.60
CA GLY A 104 14.06 5.31 -17.86
C GLY A 104 14.47 4.31 -16.77
N GLU A 105 13.75 4.29 -15.64
CA GLU A 105 13.96 3.35 -14.52
C GLU A 105 12.76 2.41 -14.31
N ASN A 106 11.86 2.33 -15.30
CA ASN A 106 10.62 1.56 -15.31
C ASN A 106 10.80 0.11 -14.83
N GLN A 107 11.59 -0.67 -15.57
CA GLN A 107 11.80 -2.09 -15.29
C GLN A 107 12.38 -2.32 -13.90
N GLU A 108 13.39 -1.54 -13.51
CA GLU A 108 14.03 -1.67 -12.20
C GLU A 108 13.05 -1.36 -11.07
N THR A 109 12.23 -0.32 -11.23
CA THR A 109 11.24 0.09 -10.23
C THR A 109 10.18 -0.99 -10.03
N VAL A 110 9.66 -1.55 -11.13
CA VAL A 110 8.71 -2.67 -11.10
C VAL A 110 9.33 -3.88 -10.41
N GLU A 111 10.52 -4.30 -10.81
CA GLU A 111 11.18 -5.47 -10.23
C GLU A 111 11.48 -5.30 -8.74
N ARG A 112 11.90 -4.10 -8.32
CA ARG A 112 12.15 -3.77 -6.92
C ARG A 112 10.87 -3.92 -6.10
N ALA A 113 9.76 -3.35 -6.56
CA ALA A 113 8.49 -3.42 -5.88
C ALA A 113 7.97 -4.85 -5.78
N MET A 114 8.03 -5.61 -6.88
CA MET A 114 7.62 -7.00 -6.91
C MET A 114 8.47 -7.85 -5.97
N ARG A 115 9.80 -7.68 -5.97
CA ARG A 115 10.69 -8.43 -5.06
C ARG A 115 10.32 -8.21 -3.59
N ALA A 116 10.06 -6.96 -3.19
CA ALA A 116 9.74 -6.61 -1.81
C ALA A 116 8.45 -7.30 -1.31
N VAL A 117 7.40 -7.35 -2.13
CA VAL A 117 6.11 -7.93 -1.72
C VAL A 117 6.08 -9.45 -1.78
N HIS A 118 6.96 -10.08 -2.58
CA HIS A 118 7.14 -11.53 -2.63
C HIS A 118 7.91 -12.07 -1.43
N THR A 119 8.88 -11.31 -0.91
CA THR A 119 9.62 -11.72 0.30
C THR A 119 8.77 -11.74 1.57
N GLY A 120 7.64 -11.03 1.59
CA GLY A 120 6.69 -11.00 2.71
C GLY A 120 5.73 -12.20 2.79
N HIS A 121 5.78 -13.15 1.85
CA HIS A 121 4.80 -14.26 1.74
C HIS A 121 5.07 -15.49 2.62
N LYS A 122 6.07 -15.48 3.52
CA LYS A 122 6.40 -16.64 4.40
C LYS A 122 5.44 -16.86 5.60
N GLY A 123 4.15 -16.53 5.43
CA GLY A 123 3.10 -16.80 6.40
C GLY A 123 1.83 -17.25 5.68
N GLU A 124 1.83 -18.49 5.17
CA GLU A 124 0.65 -19.09 4.57
C GLU A 124 -0.51 -19.20 5.58
N VAL A 125 -1.64 -18.62 5.19
CA VAL A 125 -2.94 -19.29 5.08
C VAL A 125 -3.28 -20.31 6.17
N ALA A 126 -4.09 -19.86 7.13
CA ALA A 126 -5.15 -20.68 7.70
C ALA A 126 -6.40 -19.80 7.88
N LEU A 127 -7.12 -19.56 6.78
CA LEU A 127 -8.50 -19.08 6.84
C LEU A 127 -9.38 -20.25 7.27
N ARG A 128 -10.04 -20.10 8.42
CA ARG A 128 -11.30 -20.76 8.78
C ARG A 128 -12.29 -19.67 9.14
#